data_AF-A0A356DSC3-F1
#
_entry.id   AF-A0A356DSC3-F1
#
_cell.length_a   1.000
_cell.length_b   1.000
_cell.length_c   1.000
_cell.angle_alpha   90.00
_cell.angle_beta   90.00
_cell.angle_gamma   90.00
#
_symmetry.space_group_name_H-M   'P 1'
#
loop_
_entity.id
_entity.type
_entity.pdbx_description
1 polymer ?
#
loop_
_entity_poly.entity_id
_entity_poly.type
_entity_poly.pdbx_seq_one_letter_code
_entity_poly.pdbx_strand_id
1 'polypeptide(L)'
;YLDGQFCRTLITQSYDQNSLHITKEASKGSFVSHLPESRSWQYDIHSLSEPTNIKVYMDGEPISVQSHYNSKIKTVSVETGFCPNSSKLEIILEGVRIERCETSPVECIEKLIKQAKLPTIVKQQFMRRLPDLAVNPYSMFDIAHTFTEGQLLAIYESLVPASQIKPSEDILSAFETMMVDLRKLEAN
;
A
#
# COMPACT_ATOMS: atom_id res chain seq x y z
N TYR A 1 -16.98 3.65 15.83
CA TYR A 1 -15.72 4.43 15.80
C TYR A 1 -15.87 5.79 16.47
N LEU A 2 -17.01 6.49 16.29
CA LEU A 2 -17.28 7.81 16.90
C LEU A 2 -17.33 7.79 18.44
N ASP A 3 -17.59 6.63 19.06
CA ASP A 3 -17.56 6.44 20.51
C ASP A 3 -16.21 5.91 21.03
N GLY A 4 -15.11 6.07 20.28
CA GLY A 4 -13.77 5.63 20.70
C GLY A 4 -13.54 4.12 20.69
N GLN A 5 -14.49 3.33 20.20
CA GLN A 5 -14.31 1.90 19.94
C GLN A 5 -13.65 1.69 18.57
N PHE A 6 -12.33 1.56 18.59
CA PHE A 6 -11.53 1.20 17.43
C PHE A 6 -10.32 0.37 17.85
N CYS A 7 -9.72 -0.28 16.87
CA CYS A 7 -8.42 -0.91 16.99
C CYS A 7 -7.48 -0.35 15.92
N ARG A 8 -6.21 -0.20 16.25
CA ARG A 8 -5.16 0.21 15.33
C ARG A 8 -4.09 -0.86 15.29
N THR A 9 -3.73 -1.28 14.07
CA THR A 9 -2.53 -2.08 13.82
C THR A 9 -1.56 -1.18 13.09
N LEU A 10 -0.37 -0.97 13.65
CA LEU A 10 0.68 -0.19 12.98
C LEU A 10 1.46 -1.13 12.06
N ILE A 11 1.71 -0.67 10.83
CA ILE A 11 2.59 -1.33 9.87
C ILE A 11 3.66 -0.30 9.50
N THR A 12 4.93 -0.67 9.64
CA THR A 12 6.07 0.17 9.28
C THR A 12 6.95 -0.55 8.28
N GLN A 13 7.67 0.21 7.48
CA GLN A 13 8.70 -0.32 6.58
C GLN A 13 9.96 0.54 6.66
N SER A 14 11.11 -0.10 6.51
CA SER A 14 12.41 0.57 6.37
C SER A 14 13.26 -0.18 5.37
N TYR A 15 13.98 0.56 4.54
CA TYR A 15 14.92 0.00 3.57
C TYR A 15 16.31 0.51 3.89
N ASP A 16 17.23 -0.39 4.22
CA ASP A 16 18.63 -0.08 4.49
C ASP A 16 19.53 -1.22 3.99
N GLN A 17 20.73 -0.90 3.52
CA GLN A 17 21.75 -1.88 3.10
C GLN A 17 21.22 -3.05 2.25
N ASN A 18 20.39 -2.77 1.23
CA ASN A 18 19.79 -3.79 0.36
C ASN A 18 18.88 -4.79 1.10
N SER A 19 18.33 -4.38 2.24
CA SER A 19 17.35 -5.13 2.99
C SER A 19 16.10 -4.30 3.22
N LEU A 20 14.94 -4.89 2.92
CA LEU A 20 13.65 -4.32 3.25
C LEU A 20 13.11 -5.00 4.49
N HIS A 21 12.82 -4.20 5.50
CA HIS A 21 12.21 -4.62 6.76
C HIS A 21 10.78 -4.11 6.79
N ILE A 22 9.83 -5.01 7.03
CA ILE A 22 8.42 -4.68 7.21
C ILE A 22 8.01 -5.22 8.57
N THR A 23 7.39 -4.37 9.39
CA THR A 23 6.95 -4.75 10.73
C THR A 23 5.46 -4.46 10.86
N LYS A 24 4.70 -5.47 11.28
CA LYS A 24 3.34 -5.31 11.79
C LYS A 24 3.42 -5.43 13.31
N GLU A 25 2.94 -4.40 13.99
CA GLU A 25 2.89 -4.36 15.45
C GLU A 25 1.65 -5.07 16.01
N ALA A 26 1.66 -5.32 17.32
CA ALA A 26 0.47 -5.74 18.04
C ALA A 26 -0.67 -4.73 17.83
N SER A 27 -1.88 -5.24 17.62
CA SER A 27 -3.07 -4.40 17.49
C SER A 27 -3.42 -3.81 18.85
N LYS A 28 -3.68 -2.49 18.90
CA LYS A 28 -3.98 -1.75 20.14
C LYS A 28 -5.35 -1.10 20.05
N GLY A 29 -6.02 -0.90 21.18
CA GLY A 29 -7.31 -0.19 21.27
C GLY A 29 -8.38 -0.95 22.04
N SER A 30 -9.45 -0.25 22.38
CA SER A 30 -10.56 -0.75 23.21
C SER A 30 -11.36 -1.88 22.52
N PHE A 31 -11.27 -1.99 21.20
CA PHE A 31 -12.00 -3.01 20.43
C PHE A 31 -11.19 -4.28 20.13
N VAL A 32 -9.93 -4.38 20.57
CA VAL A 32 -9.06 -5.52 20.22
C VAL A 32 -9.61 -6.86 20.72
N SER A 33 -10.27 -6.88 21.88
CA SER A 33 -10.92 -8.09 22.44
C SER A 33 -12.09 -8.62 21.62
N HIS A 34 -12.63 -7.80 20.70
CA HIS A 34 -13.73 -8.17 19.81
C HIS A 34 -13.24 -8.57 18.41
N LEU A 35 -11.94 -8.48 18.14
CA LEU A 35 -11.37 -8.98 16.89
C LEU A 35 -11.26 -10.52 16.94
N PRO A 36 -11.31 -11.20 15.77
CA PRO A 36 -10.98 -12.62 15.69
C PRO A 36 -9.59 -12.87 16.29
N GLU A 37 -9.42 -13.91 17.11
CA GLU A 37 -8.18 -14.17 17.85
C GLU A 37 -6.91 -14.09 16.98
N SER A 38 -7.03 -14.56 15.73
CA SER A 38 -5.99 -14.49 14.73
C SER A 38 -6.55 -14.07 13.37
N ARG A 39 -5.68 -13.50 12.53
CA ARG A 39 -6.01 -13.11 11.14
C ARG A 39 -4.92 -13.60 10.20
N SER A 40 -5.29 -14.03 9.01
CA SER A 40 -4.31 -14.27 7.96
C SER A 40 -3.77 -12.95 7.40
N TRP A 41 -2.48 -12.92 7.11
CA TRP A 41 -1.82 -11.79 6.46
C TRP A 41 -1.11 -12.23 5.20
N GLN A 42 -1.27 -11.43 4.15
CA GLN A 42 -0.54 -11.54 2.90
C GLN A 42 0.07 -10.17 2.59
N TYR A 43 1.35 -10.17 2.25
CA TYR A 43 2.09 -8.99 1.86
C TYR A 43 2.47 -9.12 0.40
N ASP A 44 1.92 -8.25 -0.45
CA ASP A 44 2.37 -8.10 -1.83
C ASP A 44 3.26 -6.86 -1.90
N ILE A 45 4.56 -7.08 -2.11
CA ILE A 45 5.56 -6.03 -2.09
C ILE A 45 6.07 -5.81 -3.51
N HIS A 46 5.77 -4.65 -4.07
CA HIS A 46 6.01 -4.30 -5.47
C HIS A 46 7.34 -3.56 -5.65
N SER A 47 7.79 -3.51 -6.91
CA SER A 47 8.97 -2.73 -7.34
C SER A 47 10.26 -3.15 -6.64
N LEU A 48 10.44 -4.46 -6.48
CA LEU A 48 11.64 -5.06 -5.88
C LEU A 48 12.23 -6.12 -6.80
N SER A 49 13.55 -6.20 -6.81
CA SER A 49 14.26 -7.36 -7.34
C SER A 49 13.94 -8.61 -6.52
N GLU A 50 14.27 -9.78 -7.07
CA GLU A 50 14.13 -11.04 -6.35
C GLU A 50 14.98 -11.01 -5.07
N PRO A 51 14.40 -11.28 -3.89
CA PRO A 51 15.16 -11.40 -2.65
C PRO A 51 16.06 -12.63 -2.69
N THR A 52 17.28 -12.51 -2.16
CA THR A 52 18.16 -13.67 -1.97
C THR A 52 17.67 -14.52 -0.80
N ASN A 53 17.04 -13.89 0.19
CA ASN A 53 16.50 -14.56 1.35
C ASN A 53 15.28 -13.81 1.89
N ILE A 54 14.32 -14.57 2.42
CA ILE A 54 13.12 -14.04 3.07
C ILE A 54 13.07 -14.65 4.47
N LYS A 55 13.21 -13.82 5.49
CA LYS A 55 13.10 -14.23 6.90
C LYS A 55 11.85 -13.62 7.48
N VAL A 56 11.05 -14.43 8.17
CA VAL A 56 9.86 -13.97 8.86
C VAL A 56 9.92 -14.40 10.31
N TYR A 57 9.59 -13.47 11.20
CA TYR A 57 9.59 -13.68 12.64
C TYR A 57 8.23 -13.32 13.22
N MET A 58 7.75 -14.12 14.17
CA MET A 58 6.59 -13.82 14.99
C MET A 58 7.04 -13.73 16.44
N ASP A 59 6.88 -12.56 17.06
CA ASP A 59 7.33 -12.28 18.42
C ASP A 59 8.82 -12.62 18.67
N GLY A 60 9.66 -12.46 17.62
CA GLY A 60 11.10 -12.74 17.65
C GLY A 60 11.48 -14.16 17.24
N GLU A 61 10.53 -15.08 17.14
CA GLU A 61 10.78 -16.48 16.73
C GLU A 61 10.62 -16.66 15.22
N PRO A 62 11.56 -17.34 14.54
CA PRO A 62 11.48 -17.56 13.10
C PRO A 62 10.31 -18.48 12.75
N ILE A 63 9.52 -18.08 11.76
CA ILE A 63 8.40 -18.87 11.23
C ILE A 63 8.63 -19.22 9.76
N SER A 64 8.14 -20.39 9.36
CA SER A 64 8.11 -20.77 7.95
C SER A 64 6.89 -20.18 7.27
N VAL A 65 7.09 -19.60 6.08
CA VAL A 65 6.04 -18.93 5.31
C VAL A 65 6.09 -19.37 3.86
N GLN A 66 4.96 -19.26 3.16
CA GLN A 66 4.95 -19.39 1.71
C GLN A 66 5.29 -18.03 1.09
N SER A 67 6.19 -18.05 0.12
CA SER A 67 6.54 -16.84 -0.63
C SER A 67 6.73 -17.15 -2.11
N HIS A 68 6.43 -16.18 -2.95
CA HIS A 68 6.57 -16.28 -4.40
C HIS A 68 7.04 -14.95 -4.96
N TYR A 69 8.06 -14.98 -5.82
CA TYR A 69 8.48 -13.82 -6.59
C TYR A 69 7.99 -13.92 -8.03
N ASN A 70 7.33 -12.87 -8.49
CA ASN A 70 6.92 -12.72 -9.89
C ASN A 70 7.82 -11.71 -10.60
N SER A 71 8.75 -12.22 -11.40
CA SER A 71 9.74 -11.42 -12.13
C SER A 71 9.15 -10.52 -13.22
N LYS A 72 7.95 -10.84 -13.74
CA LYS A 72 7.29 -10.00 -14.77
C LYS A 72 6.76 -8.70 -14.19
N ILE A 73 6.22 -8.76 -12.97
CA ILE A 73 5.62 -7.62 -12.28
C ILE A 73 6.44 -7.15 -11.07
N LYS A 74 7.67 -7.65 -10.92
CA LYS A 74 8.63 -7.27 -9.87
C LYS A 74 7.99 -7.24 -8.48
N THR A 75 7.27 -8.30 -8.15
CA THR A 75 6.46 -8.39 -6.92
C THR A 75 6.84 -9.62 -6.10
N VAL A 76 7.10 -9.43 -4.81
CA VAL A 76 7.25 -10.50 -3.82
C VAL A 76 5.94 -10.63 -3.05
N SER A 77 5.31 -11.80 -3.11
CA SER A 77 4.16 -12.14 -2.28
C SER A 77 4.62 -13.02 -1.11
N VAL A 78 4.24 -12.66 0.12
CA VAL A 78 4.56 -13.41 1.35
C VAL A 78 3.27 -13.70 2.11
N GLU A 79 2.94 -14.97 2.28
CA GLU A 79 1.79 -15.45 3.04
C GLU A 79 2.26 -15.98 4.40
N THR A 80 1.96 -15.22 5.45
CA THR A 80 2.47 -15.53 6.81
C THR A 80 1.54 -16.42 7.63
N GLY A 81 0.44 -16.90 7.03
CA GLY A 81 -0.58 -17.68 7.74
C GLY A 81 -1.30 -16.85 8.82
N PHE A 82 -1.84 -17.53 9.84
CA PHE A 82 -2.59 -16.91 10.93
C PHE A 82 -1.67 -16.23 11.95
N CYS A 83 -1.80 -14.92 12.09
CA CYS A 83 -1.09 -14.09 13.06
C CYS A 83 -2.06 -13.63 14.16
N PRO A 84 -1.76 -13.87 15.45
CA PRO A 84 -2.54 -13.33 16.55
C PRO A 84 -2.57 -11.80 16.55
N ASN A 85 -3.66 -11.20 17.02
CA ASN A 85 -3.75 -9.73 17.06
C ASN A 85 -2.70 -9.10 17.98
N SER A 86 -2.33 -9.79 19.05
CA SER A 86 -1.33 -9.38 20.04
C SER A 86 0.12 -9.56 19.59
N SER A 87 0.37 -10.29 18.52
CA SER A 87 1.72 -10.62 18.08
C SER A 87 2.32 -9.55 17.18
N LYS A 88 3.63 -9.36 17.30
CA LYS A 88 4.45 -8.62 16.34
C LYS A 88 4.89 -9.58 15.23
N LEU A 89 4.84 -9.11 13.99
CA LEU A 89 5.30 -9.84 12.81
C LEU A 89 6.36 -9.01 12.10
N GLU A 90 7.49 -9.62 11.78
CA GLU A 90 8.61 -8.99 11.11
C GLU A 90 8.97 -9.77 9.85
N ILE A 91 9.03 -9.09 8.72
CA ILE A 91 9.44 -9.65 7.43
C ILE A 91 10.71 -8.92 7.01
N ILE A 92 11.76 -9.68 6.75
CA ILE A 92 13.06 -9.18 6.30
C ILE A 92 13.35 -9.81 4.94
N LEU A 93 13.45 -8.96 3.92
CA LEU A 93 13.87 -9.33 2.57
C LEU A 93 15.34 -8.93 2.43
N GLU A 94 16.24 -9.88 2.17
CA GLU A 94 17.68 -9.62 2.03
C GLU A 94 18.11 -9.65 0.56
N GLY A 95 19.11 -8.83 0.22
CA GLY A 95 19.67 -8.77 -1.14
C GLY A 95 18.75 -8.14 -2.17
N VAL A 96 17.74 -7.40 -1.72
CA VAL A 96 16.78 -6.74 -2.59
C VAL A 96 17.30 -5.39 -3.08
N ARG A 97 16.84 -4.99 -4.25
CA ARG A 97 17.00 -3.66 -4.83
C ARG A 97 15.64 -3.14 -5.18
N ILE A 98 15.40 -1.86 -4.93
CA ILE A 98 14.19 -1.20 -5.42
C ILE A 98 14.34 -1.08 -6.94
N GLU A 99 13.53 -1.85 -7.67
CA GLU A 99 13.46 -1.81 -9.12
C GLU A 99 12.21 -1.02 -9.48
N ARG A 100 12.38 0.09 -10.19
CA ARG A 100 11.23 0.78 -10.79
C ARG A 100 10.56 -0.23 -11.72
N CYS A 101 9.37 -0.68 -11.35
CA CYS A 101 8.60 -1.55 -12.20
C CYS A 101 8.26 -0.73 -13.46
N GLU A 102 8.69 -1.18 -14.64
CA GLU A 102 8.25 -0.63 -15.94
C GLU A 102 6.77 -1.02 -16.23
N THR A 103 5.96 -1.20 -15.19
CA THR A 103 4.52 -1.27 -15.35
C THR A 103 4.02 0.12 -15.65
N SER A 104 3.17 0.24 -16.68
CA SER A 104 2.56 1.52 -16.97
C SER A 104 1.79 2.03 -15.74
N PRO A 105 1.73 3.35 -15.48
CA PRO A 105 0.91 3.94 -14.42
C PRO A 105 -0.50 3.34 -14.33
N VAL A 106 -1.09 3.02 -15.49
CA VAL A 106 -2.40 2.37 -15.64
C VAL A 106 -2.44 0.98 -14.99
N GLU A 107 -1.44 0.12 -15.23
CA GLU A 107 -1.38 -1.23 -14.65
C GLU A 107 -1.18 -1.20 -13.13
N CYS A 108 -0.43 -0.21 -12.63
CA CYS A 108 -0.24 -0.02 -11.19
C CYS A 108 -1.58 0.31 -10.51
N ILE A 109 -2.33 1.25 -11.08
CA ILE A 109 -3.61 1.71 -10.54
C ILE A 109 -4.68 0.62 -10.68
N GLU A 110 -4.70 -0.12 -11.78
CA GLU A 110 -5.62 -1.24 -11.96
C GLU A 110 -5.49 -2.27 -10.82
N LYS A 111 -4.26 -2.58 -10.41
CA LYS A 111 -3.99 -3.50 -9.28
C LYS A 111 -4.49 -2.92 -7.96
N LEU A 112 -4.18 -1.65 -7.68
CA LEU A 112 -4.64 -0.96 -6.46
C LEU A 112 -6.17 -0.99 -6.33
N ILE A 113 -6.88 -0.71 -7.42
CA ILE A 113 -8.35 -0.64 -7.43
C ILE A 113 -8.98 -2.02 -7.32
N LYS A 114 -8.39 -3.05 -7.96
CA LYS A 114 -8.85 -4.44 -7.81
C LYS A 114 -8.79 -4.88 -6.35
N GLN A 115 -7.72 -4.54 -5.63
CA GLN A 115 -7.51 -4.91 -4.23
C GLN A 115 -8.22 -4.00 -3.22
N ALA A 116 -8.58 -2.77 -3.59
CA ALA A 116 -9.24 -1.83 -2.69
C ALA A 116 -10.60 -2.34 -2.17
N LYS A 117 -10.95 -2.04 -0.92
CA LYS A 117 -12.25 -2.35 -0.32
C LYS A 117 -13.31 -1.33 -0.77
N LEU A 118 -13.61 -1.30 -2.07
CA LEU A 118 -14.60 -0.41 -2.69
C LEU A 118 -15.79 -1.22 -3.24
N PRO A 119 -17.00 -0.64 -3.28
CA PRO A 119 -18.15 -1.26 -3.96
C PRO A 119 -17.81 -1.60 -5.42
N THR A 120 -18.28 -2.74 -5.92
CA THR A 120 -17.99 -3.21 -7.29
C THR A 120 -18.35 -2.18 -8.36
N ILE A 121 -19.46 -1.45 -8.18
CA ILE A 121 -19.88 -0.39 -9.11
C ILE A 121 -18.88 0.77 -9.16
N VAL A 122 -18.30 1.15 -8.01
CA VAL A 122 -17.28 2.22 -7.93
C VAL A 122 -16.00 1.76 -8.62
N LYS A 123 -15.58 0.50 -8.42
CA LYS A 123 -14.43 -0.07 -9.13
C LYS A 123 -14.64 -0.04 -10.65
N GLN A 124 -15.80 -0.46 -11.13
CA GLN A 124 -16.11 -0.47 -12.56
C GLN A 124 -16.15 0.94 -13.16
N GLN A 125 -16.76 1.91 -12.48
CA GLN A 125 -16.80 3.30 -12.91
C GLN A 125 -15.41 3.92 -12.97
N PHE A 126 -14.59 3.66 -11.96
CA PHE A 126 -13.19 4.11 -11.93
C PHE A 126 -12.39 3.48 -13.08
N MET A 127 -12.44 2.16 -13.26
CA MET A 127 -11.69 1.47 -14.29
C MET A 127 -12.05 1.92 -15.72
N ARG A 128 -13.30 2.34 -15.95
CA ARG A 128 -13.72 2.92 -17.24
C ARG A 128 -13.10 4.29 -17.50
N ARG A 129 -12.84 5.08 -16.45
CA ARG A 129 -12.24 6.42 -16.53
C ARG A 129 -10.72 6.42 -16.42
N LEU A 130 -10.12 5.28 -16.08
CA LEU A 130 -8.68 5.16 -15.90
C LEU A 130 -7.85 5.63 -17.12
N PRO A 131 -8.25 5.34 -18.37
CA PRO A 131 -7.54 5.89 -19.53
C PRO A 131 -7.57 7.42 -19.58
N ASP A 132 -8.72 8.03 -19.26
CA ASP A 132 -8.88 9.49 -19.25
C ASP A 132 -8.08 10.12 -18.10
N LEU A 133 -8.04 9.46 -16.93
CA LEU A 133 -7.22 9.86 -15.76
C LEU A 133 -5.72 9.80 -16.05
N ALA A 134 -5.28 8.83 -16.86
CA ALA A 134 -3.88 8.68 -17.24
C ALA A 134 -3.41 9.79 -18.18
N VAL A 135 -4.30 10.34 -19.01
CA VAL A 135 -4.00 11.45 -19.92
C VAL A 135 -4.24 12.79 -19.24
N ASN A 136 -5.24 12.89 -18.37
CA ASN A 136 -5.63 14.09 -17.66
C ASN A 136 -5.88 13.81 -16.17
N PRO A 137 -4.83 13.91 -15.32
CA PRO A 137 -4.95 13.74 -13.88
C PRO A 137 -5.97 14.69 -13.21
N TYR A 138 -6.34 15.81 -13.85
CA TYR A 138 -7.36 16.73 -13.33
C TYR A 138 -8.73 16.06 -13.17
N SER A 139 -9.05 15.07 -14.00
CA SER A 139 -10.30 14.29 -13.88
C SER A 139 -10.41 13.51 -12.56
N MET A 140 -9.38 13.50 -11.71
CA MET A 140 -9.46 13.01 -10.34
C MET A 140 -10.47 13.78 -9.47
N PHE A 141 -10.72 15.07 -9.72
CA PHE A 141 -11.72 15.84 -8.97
C PHE A 141 -13.13 15.25 -9.13
N ASP A 142 -13.44 14.72 -10.32
CA ASP A 142 -14.75 14.14 -10.63
C ASP A 142 -15.05 12.86 -9.84
N ILE A 143 -14.01 12.21 -9.31
CA ILE A 143 -14.11 10.95 -8.57
C ILE A 143 -13.68 11.07 -7.12
N ALA A 144 -13.17 12.23 -6.68
CA ALA A 144 -12.60 12.43 -5.36
C ALA A 144 -13.56 12.04 -4.22
N HIS A 145 -14.86 12.32 -4.39
CA HIS A 145 -15.90 11.98 -3.42
C HIS A 145 -16.13 10.47 -3.19
N THR A 146 -15.56 9.61 -4.03
CA THR A 146 -15.72 8.15 -3.96
C THR A 146 -14.57 7.43 -3.23
N PHE A 147 -13.51 8.15 -2.89
CA PHE A 147 -12.28 7.61 -2.30
C PHE A 147 -11.94 8.36 -1.01
N THR A 148 -11.20 7.69 -0.14
CA THR A 148 -10.53 8.36 0.99
C THR A 148 -9.32 9.17 0.49
N GLU A 149 -8.90 10.17 1.27
CA GLU A 149 -7.72 11.00 0.94
C GLU A 149 -6.47 10.16 0.67
N GLY A 150 -6.20 9.15 1.52
CA GLY A 150 -5.07 8.24 1.32
C GLY A 150 -5.18 7.37 0.07
N GLN A 151 -6.40 7.00 -0.34
CA GLN A 151 -6.61 6.27 -1.60
C GLN A 151 -6.41 7.17 -2.82
N LEU A 152 -6.88 8.43 -2.77
CA LEU A 152 -6.64 9.40 -3.83
C LEU A 152 -5.16 9.71 -3.96
N LEU A 153 -4.47 9.91 -2.84
CA LEU A 153 -3.04 10.15 -2.84
C LEU A 153 -2.27 9.00 -3.50
N ALA A 154 -2.59 7.75 -3.14
CA ALA A 154 -1.97 6.57 -3.76
C ALA A 154 -2.24 6.47 -5.27
N ILE A 155 -3.44 6.84 -5.73
CA ILE A 155 -3.77 6.88 -7.16
C ILE A 155 -2.96 7.97 -7.86
N TYR A 156 -2.90 9.18 -7.30
CA TYR A 156 -2.14 10.31 -7.85
C TYR A 156 -0.65 10.01 -7.95
N GLU A 157 -0.04 9.47 -6.89
CA GLU A 157 1.38 9.08 -6.87
C GLU A 157 1.71 7.96 -7.86
N SER A 158 0.71 7.17 -8.25
CA SER A 158 0.85 6.16 -9.29
C SER A 158 0.75 6.74 -10.70
N LEU A 159 0.01 7.86 -10.88
CA LEU A 159 -0.18 8.55 -12.17
C LEU A 159 0.95 9.52 -12.49
N VAL A 160 1.34 10.32 -11.50
CA VAL A 160 2.38 11.34 -11.65
C VAL A 160 3.72 10.71 -11.27
N PRO A 161 4.75 10.78 -12.13
CA PRO A 161 6.07 10.24 -11.80
C PRO A 161 6.52 10.79 -10.45
N ALA A 162 6.95 9.89 -9.56
CA ALA A 162 7.39 10.24 -8.21
C ALA A 162 8.20 11.55 -8.23
N SER A 163 7.59 12.60 -7.66
CA SER A 163 8.26 13.86 -7.43
C SER A 163 9.54 13.57 -6.63
N GLN A 164 10.64 14.24 -6.96
CA GLN A 164 11.86 14.16 -6.14
C GLN A 164 11.64 14.69 -4.71
N ILE A 165 10.49 15.35 -4.48
CA ILE A 165 10.05 15.84 -3.18
C ILE A 165 9.45 14.67 -2.40
N LYS A 166 10.13 14.31 -1.32
CA LYS A 166 9.70 13.31 -0.32
C LYS A 166 8.21 13.55 0.03
N PRO A 167 7.35 12.52 0.03
CA PRO A 167 5.97 12.69 0.51
C PRO A 167 6.01 13.18 1.96
N SER A 168 5.13 14.14 2.29
CA SER A 168 4.99 14.63 3.65
C SER A 168 4.72 13.47 4.61
N GLU A 169 5.35 13.46 5.79
CA GLU A 169 5.13 12.43 6.82
C GLU A 169 3.67 12.40 7.34
N ASP A 170 2.89 13.42 6.98
CA ASP A 170 1.47 13.57 7.27
C ASP A 170 0.61 13.47 5.99
N ILE A 171 -0.39 12.60 6.04
CA ILE A 171 -1.32 12.31 4.93
C ILE A 171 -2.14 13.55 4.55
N LEU A 172 -2.56 14.35 5.54
CA LEU A 172 -3.37 15.56 5.28
C LEU A 172 -2.55 16.59 4.51
N SER A 173 -1.34 16.86 4.99
CA SER A 173 -0.39 17.77 4.32
C SER A 173 -0.02 17.30 2.90
N ALA A 174 0.17 15.99 2.72
CA ALA A 174 0.43 15.40 1.40
C ALA A 174 -0.77 15.54 0.45
N PHE A 175 -1.98 15.33 0.96
CA PHE A 175 -3.22 15.48 0.20
C PHE A 175 -3.47 16.94 -0.21
N GLU A 176 -3.29 17.90 0.69
CA GLU A 176 -3.42 19.32 0.36
C GLU A 176 -2.42 19.75 -0.72
N THR A 177 -1.18 19.28 -0.61
CA THR A 177 -0.13 19.53 -1.62
C THR A 177 -0.52 18.97 -2.98
N MET A 178 -0.99 17.72 -3.02
CA MET A 178 -1.52 17.08 -4.22
C MET A 178 -2.65 17.93 -4.85
N MET A 179 -3.60 18.41 -4.04
CA MET A 179 -4.74 19.19 -4.53
C MET A 179 -4.30 20.55 -5.11
N VAL A 180 -3.27 21.18 -4.53
CA VAL A 180 -2.67 22.40 -5.07
C VAL A 180 -1.98 22.12 -6.41
N ASP A 181 -1.25 21.02 -6.53
CA ASP A 181 -0.54 20.67 -7.77
C ASP A 181 -1.52 20.28 -8.89
N LEU A 182 -2.59 19.54 -8.58
CA LEU A 182 -3.68 19.26 -9.52
C LEU A 182 -4.34 20.54 -10.06
N ARG A 183 -4.52 21.58 -9.23
CA ARG A 183 -5.05 22.88 -9.67
C ARG A 183 -4.09 23.65 -10.57
N LYS A 184 -2.76 23.49 -10.39
CA LYS A 184 -1.78 24.12 -11.29
C LYS A 184 -1.75 23.47 -12.67
N LEU A 185 -2.12 22.18 -12.78
CA LEU A 185 -2.24 21.48 -14.05
C LEU A 185 -3.44 21.96 -14.88
N GLU A 186 -4.46 22.57 -14.27
CA GLU A 186 -5.61 23.20 -14.98
C GLU A 186 -5.22 24.51 -15.68
N ALA A 187 -4.19 25.19 -15.17
CA ALA A 187 -3.80 26.54 -15.61
C ALA A 187 -2.82 26.55 -16.80
N ASN A 188 -2.45 25.38 -17.33
CA ASN A 188 -1.57 25.19 -18.50
C ASN A 188 -2.31 24.45 -19.62
#